data_AF-A0A7K1GPA3-F1
#
_entry.id   AF-A0A7K1GPA3-F1
#
_cell.length_a   1.000
_cell.length_b   1.000
_cell.length_c   1.000
_cell.angle_alpha   90.00
_cell.angle_beta   90.00
_cell.angle_gamma   90.00
#
_symmetry.space_group_name_H-M   'P 1'
#
loop_
_entity.id
_entity.type
_entity.pdbx_description
1 polymer ?
#
loop_
_entity_poly.entity_id
_entity_poly.type
_entity_poly.pdbx_seq_one_letter_code
_entity_poly.pdbx_strand_id
1 'polypeptide(L)'
;MKAKVHYNDFVGSVAADISDTIAANKGNYISSIGEYFNVDKEKFKVVGVSLTGIHNFEVTLLCVDLAKSTPAKEHVVKMKMDLDADGQKKMLDLLFKRLNFVLYDSGEEKYSESNYDEVVNFGDFHHFDYEDN
;
A
#
# COMPACT_ATOMS: atom_id res chain seq x y z
N MET A 1 26.21 7.45 6.05
CA MET A 1 26.32 7.04 4.63
C MET A 1 25.37 7.90 3.82
N LYS A 2 25.88 8.72 2.89
CA LYS A 2 25.05 9.39 1.87
C LYS A 2 24.74 8.33 0.81
N ALA A 3 23.48 7.92 0.68
CA ALA A 3 23.09 7.07 -0.43
C ALA A 3 23.27 7.88 -1.72
N LYS A 4 24.08 7.38 -2.65
CA LYS A 4 24.01 7.79 -4.04
C LYS A 4 22.68 7.24 -4.55
N VAL A 5 21.67 8.11 -4.68
CA VAL A 5 20.42 7.77 -5.36
C VAL A 5 20.79 7.35 -6.78
N HIS A 6 20.48 6.11 -7.14
CA HIS A 6 20.68 5.68 -8.51
C HIS A 6 19.59 6.35 -9.35
N TYR A 7 19.98 7.08 -10.39
CA TYR A 7 19.08 7.78 -11.31
C TYR A 7 18.11 6.87 -12.08
N ASN A 8 18.14 5.55 -11.84
CA ASN A 8 17.29 4.56 -12.50
C ASN A 8 16.15 4.05 -11.61
N ASP A 9 16.02 4.56 -10.38
CA ASP A 9 14.90 4.18 -9.52
C ASP A 9 13.63 4.87 -10.01
N PHE A 10 12.49 4.19 -9.92
CA PHE A 10 11.19 4.81 -10.16
C PHE A 10 10.73 5.59 -8.94
N VAL A 11 10.09 6.74 -9.16
CA VAL A 11 9.44 7.55 -8.11
C VAL A 11 7.97 7.68 -8.48
N GLY A 12 7.09 7.74 -7.50
CA GLY A 12 5.68 7.71 -7.81
C GLY A 12 4.75 8.04 -6.65
N SER A 13 3.46 7.96 -6.97
CA SER A 13 2.36 8.15 -6.04
C SER A 13 1.62 6.84 -5.80
N VAL A 14 1.03 6.74 -4.61
CA VAL A 14 0.09 5.69 -4.26
C VAL A 14 -1.18 6.37 -3.77
N ALA A 15 -2.29 6.04 -4.40
CA ALA A 15 -3.61 6.44 -3.94
C ALA A 15 -4.41 5.19 -3.59
N ALA A 16 -5.03 5.18 -2.42
CA ALA A 16 -5.74 4.01 -1.91
C ALA A 16 -7.07 4.43 -1.27
N ASP A 17 -8.16 3.77 -1.68
CA ASP A 17 -9.47 3.88 -1.04
C ASP A 17 -9.70 2.68 -0.14
N ILE A 18 -9.93 2.95 1.13
CA ILE A 18 -10.23 1.93 2.12
C ILE A 18 -11.63 1.37 1.89
N SER A 19 -11.82 0.06 2.05
CA SER A 19 -13.13 -0.56 1.84
C SER A 19 -14.16 -0.09 2.85
N ASP A 20 -15.41 0.01 2.37
CA ASP A 20 -16.57 0.43 3.16
C ASP A 20 -16.79 -0.48 4.38
N THR A 21 -16.39 -1.75 4.29
CA THR A 21 -16.47 -2.74 5.39
C THR A 21 -15.61 -2.35 6.58
N ILE A 22 -14.41 -1.85 6.34
CA ILE A 22 -13.50 -1.37 7.39
C ILE A 22 -13.94 0.01 7.88
N ALA A 23 -14.38 0.85 6.94
CA ALA A 23 -14.85 2.19 7.23
C ALA A 23 -16.10 2.21 8.12
N ALA A 24 -17.00 1.23 7.99
CA ALA A 24 -18.26 1.18 8.72
C ALA A 24 -18.10 1.22 10.25
N ASN A 25 -16.97 0.78 10.78
CA ASN A 25 -16.79 0.71 12.23
C ASN A 25 -16.49 2.08 12.86
N LYS A 26 -15.73 2.99 12.22
CA LYS A 26 -15.43 4.35 12.76
C LYS A 26 -15.00 5.41 11.71
N GLY A 27 -15.16 5.17 10.41
CA GLY A 27 -14.68 6.02 9.31
C GLY A 27 -13.38 5.52 8.67
N ASN A 28 -12.90 6.24 7.65
CA ASN A 28 -11.70 5.94 6.85
C ASN A 28 -10.40 6.26 7.58
N TYR A 29 -10.20 5.70 8.78
CA TYR A 29 -9.01 5.93 9.60
C TYR A 29 -8.16 4.67 9.70
N ILE A 30 -6.84 4.85 9.76
CA ILE A 30 -5.89 3.75 9.91
C ILE A 30 -6.13 2.92 11.20
N SER A 31 -6.69 3.56 12.22
CA SER A 31 -7.07 2.88 13.46
C SER A 31 -8.19 1.84 13.26
N SER A 32 -9.12 2.07 12.33
CA SER A 32 -10.21 1.15 12.01
C SER A 32 -9.68 -0.22 11.53
N ILE A 33 -8.53 -0.22 10.86
CA ILE A 33 -7.83 -1.45 10.43
C ILE A 33 -7.38 -2.26 11.65
N GLY A 34 -6.79 -1.61 12.66
CA GLY A 34 -6.38 -2.26 13.90
C GLY A 34 -7.56 -2.85 14.67
N GLU A 35 -8.71 -2.18 14.67
CA GLU A 35 -9.92 -2.72 15.29
C GLU A 35 -10.44 -3.96 14.55
N TYR A 36 -10.45 -3.94 13.22
CA TYR A 36 -10.90 -5.06 12.40
C TYR A 36 -10.08 -6.34 12.65
N PHE A 37 -8.76 -6.20 12.81
CA PHE A 37 -7.87 -7.33 13.09
C PHE A 37 -7.73 -7.65 14.59
N ASN A 38 -8.54 -7.03 15.46
CA ASN A 38 -8.48 -7.22 16.90
C ASN A 38 -7.06 -7.03 17.48
N VAL A 39 -6.32 -6.05 16.98
CA VAL A 39 -5.03 -5.68 17.55
C VAL A 39 -5.24 -5.24 18.99
N ASP A 40 -4.43 -5.76 19.90
CA ASP A 40 -4.44 -5.37 21.32
C ASP A 40 -4.16 -3.86 21.45
N LYS A 41 -5.21 -3.09 21.70
CA LYS A 41 -5.18 -1.62 21.74
C LYS A 41 -4.53 -1.08 23.01
N GLU A 42 -4.40 -1.89 24.05
CA GLU A 42 -3.69 -1.51 25.27
C GLU A 42 -2.18 -1.54 25.06
N LYS A 43 -1.71 -2.44 24.20
CA LYS A 43 -0.29 -2.59 23.88
C LYS A 43 0.13 -1.91 22.58
N PHE A 44 -0.74 -1.86 21.58
CA PHE A 44 -0.38 -1.41 20.24
C PHE A 44 -1.36 -0.37 19.70
N LYS A 45 -0.80 0.71 19.16
CA LYS A 45 -1.54 1.69 18.37
C LYS A 45 -1.16 1.53 16.89
N VAL A 46 -2.12 1.14 16.05
CA VAL A 46 -1.91 1.07 14.60
C VAL A 46 -1.79 2.47 14.01
N VAL A 47 -0.74 2.71 13.23
CA VAL A 47 -0.41 4.01 12.60
C VAL A 47 -0.17 3.91 11.10
N GLY A 48 -0.11 2.69 10.54
CA GLY A 48 0.06 2.49 9.10
C GLY A 48 -0.16 1.06 8.67
N VAL A 49 -0.20 0.85 7.36
CA VAL A 49 -0.16 -0.46 6.70
C VAL A 49 0.94 -0.41 5.66
N SER A 50 1.71 -1.50 5.54
CA SER A 50 2.71 -1.68 4.51
C SER A 50 2.36 -2.91 3.71
N LEU A 51 2.33 -2.74 2.38
CA LEU A 51 2.16 -3.80 1.40
C LEU A 51 3.50 -4.02 0.69
N THR A 52 3.89 -5.27 0.46
CA THR A 52 5.15 -5.59 -0.23
C THR A 52 5.02 -6.88 -1.02
N GLY A 53 5.60 -6.92 -2.22
CA GLY A 53 5.63 -8.11 -3.08
C GLY A 53 4.63 -8.05 -4.24
N ILE A 54 4.87 -8.90 -5.25
CA ILE A 54 4.01 -9.06 -6.44
C ILE A 54 3.49 -10.51 -6.54
N HIS A 55 4.34 -11.50 -6.24
CA HIS A 55 3.92 -12.91 -6.20
C HIS A 55 3.59 -13.39 -4.78
N ASN A 56 4.30 -12.88 -3.77
CA ASN A 56 4.09 -13.21 -2.36
C ASN A 56 3.80 -11.90 -1.61
N PHE A 57 2.53 -11.52 -1.53
CA PHE A 57 2.09 -10.24 -0.96
C PHE A 57 2.15 -10.26 0.56
N GLU A 58 3.14 -9.60 1.15
CA GLU A 58 3.17 -9.38 2.59
C GLU A 58 2.43 -8.09 2.96
N VAL A 59 1.47 -8.21 3.88
CA VAL A 59 0.84 -7.07 4.51
C VAL A 59 1.25 -7.03 5.97
N THR A 60 1.76 -5.88 6.39
CA THR A 60 2.16 -5.65 7.78
C THR A 60 1.48 -4.41 8.33
N LEU A 61 1.06 -4.49 9.59
CA LEU A 61 0.57 -3.32 10.32
C LEU A 61 1.78 -2.60 10.92
N LEU A 62 1.84 -1.28 10.74
CA LEU A 62 2.81 -0.44 11.41
C LEU A 62 2.18 0.01 12.73
N CYS A 63 2.80 -0.36 13.85
CA CYS A 63 2.25 -0.15 15.17
C CYS A 63 3.24 0.57 16.07
N VAL A 64 2.75 1.44 16.95
CA VAL A 64 3.50 1.93 18.11
C VAL A 64 3.25 0.96 19.27
N ASP A 65 4.32 0.36 19.79
CA ASP A 65 4.27 -0.45 21.01
C ASP A 65 4.26 0.50 22.22
N LEU A 66 3.09 0.61 22.85
CA LEU A 66 2.85 1.52 23.97
C LEU A 66 3.63 1.09 25.22
N ALA A 67 3.90 -0.20 25.39
CA ALA A 67 4.63 -0.72 26.55
C ALA A 67 6.14 -0.43 26.48
N LYS A 68 6.70 -0.31 25.27
CA LYS A 68 8.12 0.01 25.05
C LYS A 68 8.38 1.46 24.67
N SER A 69 7.33 2.23 24.43
CA SER A 69 7.43 3.65 24.09
C SER A 69 7.77 4.49 25.32
N THR A 70 8.45 5.60 25.09
CA THR A 70 8.81 6.59 26.13
C THR A 70 8.25 7.96 25.74
N PRO A 71 8.10 8.91 26.68
CA PRO A 71 7.66 10.27 26.35
C PRO A 71 8.54 10.98 25.30
N ALA A 72 9.81 10.59 25.18
CA ALA A 72 10.76 11.18 24.24
C ALA A 72 10.82 10.45 22.88
N LYS A 73 10.37 9.19 22.81
CA LYS A 73 10.50 8.36 21.61
C LYS A 73 9.49 7.22 21.58
N GLU A 74 8.69 7.18 20.51
CA GLU A 74 7.82 6.06 20.18
C GLU A 74 8.63 4.82 19.74
N HIS A 75 8.23 3.64 20.21
CA HIS A 75 8.77 2.35 19.77
C HIS A 75 7.90 1.79 18.64
N VAL A 76 8.27 2.08 17.40
CA VAL A 76 7.52 1.65 16.21
C VAL A 76 7.99 0.25 15.78
N VAL A 77 7.02 -0.65 15.55
CA VAL A 77 7.23 -2.03 15.10
C VAL A 77 6.43 -2.34 13.85
N LYS A 78 6.90 -3.31 13.06
CA LYS A 78 6.12 -3.94 11.98
C LYS A 78 5.51 -5.24 12.51
N MET A 79 4.19 -5.27 12.63
CA MET A 79 3.44 -6.45 13.02
C MET A 79 3.07 -7.24 11.77
N LYS A 80 3.67 -8.42 11.62
CA LYS A 80 3.27 -9.37 10.57
C LYS A 80 1.98 -10.04 10.98
N MET A 81 1.05 -10.11 10.05
CA MET A 81 -0.15 -10.92 10.17
C MET A 81 0.23 -12.36 9.78
N ASP A 82 -0.08 -13.34 10.63
CA ASP A 82 0.17 -14.75 10.31
C ASP A 82 -0.95 -15.26 9.40
N LEU A 83 -0.84 -14.95 8.11
CA LEU A 83 -1.80 -15.27 7.06
C LEU A 83 -1.13 -16.06 5.95
N ASP A 84 -1.80 -17.11 5.48
CA ASP A 84 -1.45 -17.81 4.24
C ASP A 84 -1.74 -16.96 2.99
N ALA A 85 -1.40 -17.47 1.81
CA ALA A 85 -1.55 -16.72 0.54
C ALA A 85 -3.01 -16.30 0.27
N ASP A 86 -3.98 -17.17 0.56
CA ASP A 86 -5.40 -16.88 0.39
C ASP A 86 -5.89 -15.85 1.42
N GLY A 87 -5.42 -15.94 2.66
CA GLY A 87 -5.68 -14.97 3.73
C GLY A 87 -5.12 -13.59 3.40
N GLN A 88 -3.91 -13.52 2.85
CA GLN A 88 -3.30 -12.27 2.38
C GLN A 88 -4.12 -11.63 1.25
N LYS A 89 -4.56 -12.43 0.27
CA LYS A 89 -5.40 -11.94 -0.84
C LYS A 89 -6.74 -11.42 -0.35
N LYS A 90 -7.46 -12.20 0.46
CA LYS A 90 -8.73 -11.77 1.06
C LYS A 90 -8.56 -10.49 1.89
N MET A 91 -7.44 -10.38 2.60
CA MET A 91 -7.14 -9.18 3.36
C MET A 91 -6.92 -7.96 2.46
N LEU A 92 -6.24 -8.09 1.33
CA LEU A 92 -6.10 -6.99 0.36
C LEU A 92 -7.47 -6.55 -0.18
N ASP A 93 -8.31 -7.50 -0.57
CA ASP A 93 -9.68 -7.24 -1.05
C ASP A 93 -10.54 -6.56 0.02
N LEU A 94 -10.34 -6.91 1.29
CA LEU A 94 -11.03 -6.30 2.43
C LEU A 94 -10.48 -4.91 2.78
N LEU A 95 -9.17 -4.69 2.63
CA LEU A 95 -8.54 -3.43 2.98
C LEU A 95 -8.85 -2.34 1.97
N PHE A 96 -8.75 -2.65 0.68
CA PHE A 96 -8.79 -1.65 -0.38
C PHE A 96 -9.93 -1.92 -1.35
N LYS A 97 -10.80 -0.93 -1.51
CA LYS A 97 -11.77 -0.90 -2.61
C LYS A 97 -11.09 -0.55 -3.94
N ARG A 98 -10.10 0.34 -3.87
CA ARG A 98 -9.26 0.75 -5.00
C ARG A 98 -7.84 0.99 -4.50
N LEU A 99 -6.86 0.59 -5.29
CA LEU A 99 -5.45 0.83 -5.06
C LEU A 99 -4.80 1.18 -6.39
N ASN A 100 -4.27 2.39 -6.50
CA ASN A 100 -3.62 2.91 -7.68
C ASN A 100 -2.16 3.22 -7.36
N PHE A 101 -1.25 2.64 -8.14
CA PHE A 101 0.17 2.92 -8.10
C PHE A 101 0.58 3.50 -9.43
N VAL A 102 1.18 4.69 -9.41
CA VAL A 102 1.76 5.31 -10.60
C VAL A 102 3.23 5.54 -10.35
N LEU A 103 4.05 5.08 -11.29
CA LEU A 103 5.50 5.17 -11.25
C LEU A 103 6.00 5.94 -12.46
N TYR A 104 6.98 6.79 -12.23
CA TYR A 104 7.67 7.61 -13.20
C TYR A 104 9.16 7.38 -13.10
N ASP A 105 9.88 7.63 -14.19
CA ASP A 105 11.34 7.73 -14.14
C ASP A 105 11.76 8.86 -13.20
N SER A 106 12.74 8.58 -12.33
CA SER A 106 13.27 9.59 -11.42
C SER A 106 13.83 10.79 -12.20
N GLY A 107 13.28 11.98 -11.93
CA GLY A 107 13.69 13.25 -12.57
C GLY A 107 12.71 13.75 -13.63
N GLU A 108 11.69 12.98 -13.99
CA GLU A 108 10.66 13.39 -14.95
C GLU A 108 9.45 14.04 -14.26
N GLU A 109 9.69 15.07 -13.44
CA GLU A 109 8.67 15.76 -12.63
C GLU A 109 7.54 16.42 -13.46
N LYS A 110 7.73 16.58 -14.78
CA LYS A 110 6.75 17.16 -15.70
C LYS A 110 5.54 16.25 -15.94
N TYR A 111 5.70 14.94 -15.74
CA TYR A 111 4.62 13.98 -15.86
C TYR A 111 3.94 13.80 -14.50
N SER A 112 2.70 14.25 -14.40
CA SER A 112 1.83 14.04 -13.24
C SER A 112 0.46 13.56 -13.71
N GLU A 113 -0.28 12.86 -12.85
CA GLU A 113 -1.63 12.33 -13.15
C GLU A 113 -2.60 13.39 -13.70
N SER A 114 -2.41 14.66 -13.34
CA SER A 114 -3.22 15.79 -13.80
C SER A 114 -2.94 16.26 -15.23
N ASN A 115 -1.86 15.79 -15.87
CA ASN A 115 -1.33 16.34 -17.12
C ASN A 115 -1.55 15.43 -18.33
N TYR A 116 -2.44 14.44 -18.22
CA TYR A 116 -2.79 13.57 -19.33
C TYR A 116 -4.05 14.06 -20.04
N ASP A 117 -3.95 14.24 -21.36
CA ASP A 117 -5.04 14.81 -22.17
C ASP A 117 -6.16 13.81 -22.47
N GLU A 118 -5.84 12.51 -22.56
CA GLU A 118 -6.79 11.44 -22.86
C GLU A 118 -6.31 10.07 -22.34
N VAL A 119 -7.26 9.14 -22.22
CA VAL A 119 -6.99 7.72 -22.00
C VAL A 119 -7.24 7.00 -23.31
N VAL A 120 -6.22 6.38 -23.86
CA VAL A 120 -6.30 5.65 -25.12
C VAL A 120 -6.01 4.16 -24.92
N ASN A 121 -6.58 3.29 -25.76
CA ASN A 121 -6.34 1.86 -25.64
C ASN A 121 -5.06 1.47 -26.38
N PHE A 122 -4.30 0.55 -25.80
CA PHE A 122 -3.08 0.04 -26.41
C PHE A 122 -3.32 -0.55 -27.81
N GLY A 123 -4.40 -1.32 -27.98
CA GLY A 123 -4.73 -2.00 -29.23
C GLY A 123 -5.11 -1.09 -30.39
N ASP A 124 -5.47 0.18 -30.12
CA ASP A 124 -5.83 1.14 -31.17
C ASP A 124 -4.60 1.57 -31.99
N PHE A 125 -3.38 1.35 -31.47
CA PHE A 125 -2.11 1.73 -32.10
C PHE A 125 -1.16 0.56 -32.35
N HIS A 126 -1.49 -0.63 -31.86
CA HIS A 126 -0.60 -1.79 -31.93
C HIS A 126 -1.35 -3.00 -32.50
N HIS A 127 -0.81 -3.53 -33.59
CA HIS A 127 -1.23 -4.81 -34.13
C HIS A 127 -0.35 -5.92 -33.56
N PHE A 128 -0.97 -6.92 -32.96
CA PHE A 128 -0.30 -8.14 -32.56
C PHE A 128 -0.69 -9.25 -33.54
N ASP A 129 0.32 -9.79 -34.22
CA ASP A 129 0.20 -11.10 -34.83
C ASP A 129 0.36 -12.12 -33.69
N TYR A 130 -0.75 -12.53 -33.08
CA TYR A 130 -0.72 -13.68 -32.19
C TYR A 130 -0.43 -14.91 -33.05
N GLU A 131 0.81 -15.41 -33.04
CA GLU A 131 1.08 -16.76 -33.50
C GLU A 131 0.43 -17.73 -32.51
N ASP A 132 -0.71 -18.28 -32.91
CA ASP A 132 -1.35 -19.41 -32.24
C ASP A 132 -0.33 -20.56 -32.11
N ASN A 133 0.18 -20.81 -30.91
CA ASN A 133 0.90 -22.04 -30.53
C ASN A 133 -0.02 -22.94 -29.70
#